data_AF-A0A3P7Q3J9-F1
#
_entry.id   AF-A0A3P7Q3J9-F1
#
_cell.length_a   1.000
_cell.length_b   1.000
_cell.length_c   1.000
_cell.angle_alpha   90.00
_cell.angle_beta   90.00
_cell.angle_gamma   90.00
#
_symmetry.space_group_name_H-M   'P 1'
#
loop_
_entity.id
_entity.type
_entity.pdbx_description
1 polymer ?
#
loop_
_entity_poly.entity_id
_entity_poly.type
_entity_poly.pdbx_seq_one_letter_code
_entity_poly.pdbx_strand_id
1 'polypeptide(L)'
;MLIYICSPYVTSIPELMQFGMRLTAMPLHDATRDLILLNQQRLTDVEVNLQLEANNEQLESMAKELESEKIKTGLVVFFSRNYRGQIFDLQISF
;
A
#
# COMPACT_ATOMS: atom_id res chain seq x y z
N MET A 1 46.92 -17.93 25.17
CA MET A 1 45.96 -18.25 24.09
C MET A 1 44.98 -17.08 24.01
N LEU A 2 45.00 -16.33 22.91
CA LEU A 2 44.06 -15.23 22.66
C LEU A 2 42.80 -15.82 22.01
N ILE A 3 41.66 -15.70 22.68
CA ILE A 3 40.34 -16.04 22.13
C ILE A 3 39.73 -14.73 21.64
N TYR A 4 39.55 -14.61 20.34
CA TYR A 4 38.90 -13.46 19.72
C TYR A 4 37.42 -13.80 19.51
N ILE A 5 36.55 -13.26 20.37
CA ILE A 5 35.11 -13.30 20.17
C ILE A 5 34.77 -12.02 19.42
N CYS A 6 34.44 -12.11 18.14
CA CYS A 6 33.96 -10.96 17.39
C CYS A 6 32.72 -11.31 16.60
N SER A 7 31.72 -10.47 16.77
CA SER A 7 30.52 -10.44 15.95
C SER A 7 30.82 -9.61 14.69
N PRO A 8 30.42 -10.06 13.49
CA PRO A 8 30.65 -9.32 12.26
C PRO A 8 29.88 -7.98 12.30
N TYR A 9 30.51 -6.90 11.81
CA TYR A 9 29.86 -5.59 11.74
C TYR A 9 28.93 -5.53 10.52
N VAL A 10 27.70 -6.00 10.68
CA VAL A 10 26.67 -6.03 9.63
C VAL A 10 25.33 -5.65 10.26
N THR A 11 24.56 -4.83 9.55
CA THR A 11 23.32 -4.25 10.10
C THR A 11 22.07 -4.70 9.36
N SER A 12 22.22 -5.39 8.23
CA SER A 12 21.14 -5.83 7.37
C SER A 12 21.37 -7.25 6.79
N ILE A 13 20.28 -7.95 6.49
CA ILE A 13 20.31 -9.28 5.86
C ILE A 13 21.03 -9.26 4.49
N PRO A 14 20.84 -8.25 3.61
CA PRO A 14 21.52 -8.21 2.31
C PRO A 14 23.03 -8.10 2.42
N GLU A 15 23.54 -7.26 3.34
CA GLU A 15 24.98 -7.16 3.63
C GLU A 15 25.52 -8.52 4.08
N LEU A 16 24.80 -9.21 4.97
CA LEU A 16 25.21 -10.53 5.45
C LEU A 16 25.36 -11.55 4.31
N MET A 17 24.40 -11.55 3.38
CA MET A 17 24.42 -12.40 2.18
C MET A 17 25.56 -12.04 1.22
N GLN A 18 25.92 -10.75 1.12
CA GLN A 18 27.04 -10.28 0.30
C GLN A 18 28.39 -10.81 0.80
N PHE A 19 28.54 -10.98 2.11
CA PHE A 19 29.71 -11.62 2.73
C PHE A 19 29.63 -13.16 2.74
N GLY A 20 28.62 -13.75 2.11
CA GLY A 20 28.43 -15.21 2.07
C GLY A 20 28.02 -15.83 3.40
N MET A 21 27.62 -15.01 4.37
CA MET A 21 27.12 -15.49 5.66
C MET A 21 25.59 -15.59 5.64
N ARG A 22 25.08 -16.50 6.46
CA ARG A 22 23.64 -16.65 6.71
C ARG A 22 23.35 -16.32 8.16
N LEU A 23 22.15 -15.82 8.45
CA LEU A 23 21.71 -15.55 9.82
C LEU A 23 21.77 -16.81 10.72
N THR A 24 21.65 -18.00 10.12
CA THR A 24 21.75 -19.29 10.81
C THR A 24 23.17 -19.61 11.29
N ALA A 25 24.20 -18.97 10.73
CA ALA A 25 25.58 -19.14 11.15
C ALA A 25 25.92 -18.31 12.41
N MET A 26 25.05 -17.35 12.78
CA MET A 26 25.22 -16.57 14.01
C MET A 26 24.69 -17.35 15.22
N PRO A 27 25.39 -17.33 16.37
CA PRO A 27 24.87 -17.88 17.62
C PRO A 27 23.54 -17.24 18.02
N LEU A 28 22.66 -18.00 18.68
CA LEU A 28 21.35 -17.47 19.15
C LEU A 28 21.51 -16.37 20.21
N HIS A 29 22.62 -16.38 20.95
CA HIS A 29 22.92 -15.41 22.00
C HIS A 29 23.74 -14.20 21.51
N ASP A 30 23.96 -14.08 20.19
CA ASP A 30 24.71 -12.97 19.62
C ASP A 30 23.81 -11.73 19.51
N ALA A 31 24.16 -10.64 20.19
CA ALA A 31 23.41 -9.40 20.17
C ALA A 31 23.31 -8.79 18.75
N THR A 32 24.30 -9.01 17.88
CA THR A 32 24.26 -8.53 16.49
C THR A 32 23.16 -9.22 15.68
N ARG A 33 22.85 -10.49 16.00
CA ARG A 33 21.76 -11.23 15.34
C ARG A 33 20.40 -10.58 15.63
N ASP A 34 20.16 -10.19 16.87
CA ASP A 34 18.91 -9.54 17.28
C ASP A 34 18.77 -8.16 16.64
N LEU A 35 19.86 -7.39 16.53
CA LEU A 35 19.87 -6.10 15.87
C LEU A 35 19.53 -6.19 14.37
N ILE A 36 20.06 -7.19 13.66
CA ILE A 36 19.75 -7.41 12.24
C ILE A 36 18.28 -7.79 12.07
N LEU A 37 17.74 -8.65 12.93
CA LEU A 37 16.34 -9.05 12.89
C LEU A 37 15.40 -7.88 13.15
N LEU A 38 15.70 -7.05 14.16
CA LEU A 38 14.94 -5.84 14.46
C LEU A 38 14.98 -4.84 13.30
N ASN A 39 16.13 -4.66 12.66
CA ASN A 39 16.23 -3.79 11.49
C ASN A 39 15.40 -4.33 10.33
N GLN A 40 15.46 -5.64 10.08
CA GLN A 40 14.66 -6.29 9.02
C GLN A 40 13.16 -6.14 9.28
N GLN A 41 12.71 -6.32 10.53
CA GLN A 41 11.32 -6.11 10.91
C GLN A 41 10.91 -4.65 10.65
N ARG A 42 11.70 -3.68 11.13
CA ARG A 42 11.45 -2.25 10.92
C ARG A 42 11.35 -1.89 9.44
N LEU A 43 12.23 -2.42 8.58
CA LEU A 43 12.19 -2.17 7.14
C LEU A 43 10.91 -2.73 6.51
N THR A 44 10.52 -3.94 6.91
CA THR A 44 9.29 -4.58 6.43
C THR A 44 8.05 -3.78 6.83
N ASP A 45 8.00 -3.31 8.08
CA ASP A 45 6.89 -2.48 8.57
C ASP A 45 6.78 -1.16 7.79
N VAL A 46 7.92 -0.52 7.48
CA VAL A 46 7.94 0.70 6.66
C VAL A 46 7.47 0.42 5.24
N GLU A 47 7.93 -0.66 4.62
CA GLU A 47 7.54 -1.04 3.26
C GLU A 47 6.03 -1.31 3.15
N VAL A 48 5.47 -2.04 4.11
CA VAL A 48 4.02 -2.30 4.17
C VAL A 48 3.23 -1.01 4.34
N ASN A 49 3.66 -0.12 5.23
CA ASN A 49 2.99 1.17 5.42
C ASN A 49 3.00 2.02 4.16
N LEU A 50 4.13 2.07 3.43
CA LEU A 50 4.22 2.80 2.17
C LEU A 50 3.28 2.22 1.10
N GLN A 51 3.18 0.90 1.01
CA GLN A 51 2.25 0.24 0.10
C GLN A 51 0.78 0.54 0.45
N LEU A 52 0.46 0.57 1.75
CA LEU A 52 -0.88 0.92 2.21
C LEU A 52 -1.23 2.38 1.90
N GLU A 53 -0.29 3.30 2.10
CA GLU A 53 -0.47 4.73 1.79
C GLU A 53 -0.71 4.93 0.29
N ALA A 54 0.11 4.33 -0.57
CA ALA A 54 -0.05 4.38 -2.02
C ALA A 54 -1.40 3.79 -2.49
N ASN A 55 -1.81 2.65 -1.91
CA ASN A 55 -3.10 2.05 -2.24
C ASN A 55 -4.28 2.92 -1.78
N ASN A 56 -4.17 3.56 -0.62
CA ASN A 56 -5.22 4.43 -0.12
C ASN A 56 -5.38 5.68 -1.00
N GLU A 57 -4.26 6.29 -1.42
CA GLU A 57 -4.27 7.40 -2.38
C GLU A 57 -4.92 7.00 -3.72
N GLN A 58 -4.60 5.81 -4.24
CA GLN A 58 -5.22 5.30 -5.46
C GLN A 58 -6.73 5.08 -5.30
N LEU A 59 -7.15 4.49 -4.18
CA LEU A 59 -8.56 4.27 -3.88
C LEU A 59 -9.32 5.59 -3.76
N GLU A 60 -8.76 6.59 -3.08
CA GLU A 60 -9.35 7.92 -2.99
C GLU A 60 -9.49 8.60 -4.37
N SER A 61 -8.46 8.49 -5.22
CA SER A 61 -8.53 9.00 -6.59
C SER A 61 -9.63 8.32 -7.40
N MET A 62 -9.68 6.98 -7.36
CA MET A 62 -10.71 6.19 -8.07
C MET A 62 -12.12 6.49 -7.55
N ALA A 63 -12.29 6.64 -6.23
CA ALA A 63 -13.58 6.99 -5.64
C ALA A 63 -14.07 8.37 -6.11
N LYS A 64 -13.15 9.35 -6.18
CA LYS A 64 -13.44 10.70 -6.67
C LYS A 64 -13.81 10.72 -8.15
N GLU A 65 -13.09 9.95 -8.98
CA GLU A 65 -13.42 9.77 -10.39
C GLU A 65 -14.81 9.13 -10.55
N LEU A 66 -15.08 8.06 -9.82
CA LEU A 66 -16.37 7.37 -9.85
C LEU A 66 -17.53 8.27 -9.40
N GLU A 67 -17.32 9.12 -8.41
CA GLU A 67 -18.33 10.09 -7.95
C GLU A 67 -18.61 11.16 -9.01
N SER A 68 -17.57 11.65 -9.69
CA SER A 68 -17.72 12.60 -10.80
C SER A 68 -18.52 12.00 -11.98
N GLU A 69 -18.33 10.71 -12.25
CA GLU A 69 -19.02 10.00 -13.32
C GLU A 69 -20.46 9.63 -12.94
N LYS A 70 -20.72 9.33 -11.66
CA LYS A 70 -22.08 9.19 -11.11
C LYS A 70 -22.87 10.49 -11.24
N ILE A 71 -22.27 11.66 -11.00
CA ILE A 71 -22.95 12.95 -11.14
C ILE A 71 -23.36 13.19 -12.59
N LYS A 72 -22.47 12.94 -13.56
CA LYS A 72 -22.79 13.06 -14.99
C LYS A 72 -23.93 12.13 -15.40
N THR A 73 -23.87 10.86 -14.97
CA THR A 73 -24.91 9.87 -15.28
C THR A 73 -26.24 10.25 -14.62
N GLY A 74 -26.21 10.73 -13.38
CA GLY A 74 -27.39 11.21 -12.66
C GLY A 74 -28.06 12.39 -13.36
N LEU A 75 -27.29 13.36 -13.84
CA LEU A 75 -27.80 14.50 -14.62
C LEU A 75 -28.47 14.04 -15.90
N VAL A 76 -27.82 13.17 -16.69
CA VAL A 76 -28.39 12.64 -17.94
C VAL A 76 -29.72 11.91 -17.70
N VAL A 77 -29.80 11.11 -16.64
CA VAL A 77 -31.03 10.41 -16.25
C VAL A 77 -32.11 11.40 -15.79
N PHE A 78 -31.74 12.44 -15.03
CA PHE A 78 -32.67 13.46 -14.55
C PHE A 78 -33.27 14.28 -15.70
N PHE A 79 -32.43 14.75 -16.63
CA PHE A 79 -32.89 15.45 -17.84
C PHE A 79 -33.78 14.55 -18.68
N SER A 80 -33.37 13.30 -18.97
CA SER A 80 -34.18 12.36 -19.75
C SER A 80 -35.56 12.08 -19.15
N ARG A 81 -35.68 12.01 -17.81
CA ARG A 81 -36.97 11.88 -17.13
C ARG A 81 -37.83 13.13 -17.25
N ASN A 82 -37.23 14.31 -17.12
CA ASN A 82 -37.94 15.58 -17.23
C ASN A 82 -38.51 15.80 -18.64
N TYR A 83 -37.71 15.54 -19.68
CA TYR A 83 -38.17 15.62 -21.07
C TYR A 83 -39.28 14.62 -21.39
N ARG A 84 -39.22 13.38 -20.86
CA ARG A 84 -40.35 12.46 -20.99
C ARG A 84 -41.61 12.99 -20.32
N GLY A 85 -41.49 13.54 -19.11
CA GLY A 85 -42.63 14.14 -18.39
C GLY A 85 -43.32 15.24 -19.20
N GLN A 86 -42.55 16.18 -19.75
CA GLN A 86 -43.10 17.25 -20.61
C GLN A 86 -43.76 16.71 -21.89
N ILE A 87 -43.20 15.68 -22.52
CA ILE A 87 -43.81 15.07 -23.71
C ILE A 87 -45.14 14.39 -23.37
N PHE A 88 -45.22 13.70 -22.22
CA PHE A 88 -46.48 13.11 -21.75
C PHE A 88 -47.53 14.17 -21.44
N ASP A 89 -47.17 15.27 -20.78
CA ASP A 89 -48.09 16.38 -20.48
C ASP A 89 -48.60 17.07 -21.76
N LEU A 90 -47.75 17.16 -22.79
CA LEU A 90 -48.13 17.73 -24.08
C LEU A 90 -49.05 16.80 -24.88
N GLN A 91 -48.89 15.47 -24.76
CA GLN A 91 -49.78 14.49 -25.42
C GLN A 91 -51.15 14.35 -24.75
N ILE A 92 -51.28 14.67 -23.46
CA ILE A 92 -52.58 14.62 -22.75
C ILE A 92 -53.39 15.91 -22.99
N SER A 93 -52.75 16.98 -23.47
CA SER A 93 -53.38 18.27 -23.79
C SER A 93 -53.93 18.38 -25.22
N PHE A 94 -53.86 17.31 -26.03
CA PHE A 94 -54.45 17.18 -27.37
C PHE A 94 -55.42 15.99 -27.41
#